data_AF-A0A7Y5CNN6-F1
#
_entry.id   AF-A0A7Y5CNN6-F1
#
_cell.length_a   1.000
_cell.length_b   1.000
_cell.length_c   1.000
_cell.angle_alpha   90.00
_cell.angle_beta   90.00
_cell.angle_gamma   90.00
#
_symmetry.space_group_name_H-M   'P 1'
#
loop_
_entity.id
_entity.type
_entity.pdbx_description
1 polymer ?
#
loop_
_entity_poly.entity_id
_entity_poly.type
_entity_poly.pdbx_seq_one_letter_code
_entity_poly.pdbx_strand_id
1 'polypeptide(L)'
;MRPRLHPAPPGAQIYSEWGCGTCHGVDQRGTATGPPLQDLAQHWQRKELQQYLQHPATIRAHDTRLQALAQRYQPIIMPAAEDLRPEQISALADYLLQH
;
A
#
# COMPACT_ATOMS: atom_id res chain seq x y z
N MET A 1 -9.51 -26.35 18.03
CA MET A 1 -10.44 -25.26 17.66
C MET A 1 -10.08 -24.79 16.25
N ARG A 2 -11.03 -24.75 15.30
CA ARG A 2 -10.77 -24.19 13.97
C ARG A 2 -10.94 -22.68 14.06
N PRO A 3 -9.95 -21.85 13.68
CA PRO A 3 -10.15 -20.40 13.66
C PRO A 3 -11.31 -20.08 12.70
N ARG A 4 -12.26 -19.26 13.16
CA ARG A 4 -13.29 -18.70 12.28
C ARG A 4 -12.60 -17.78 11.29
N LEU A 5 -12.45 -18.22 10.03
CA LEU A 5 -12.11 -17.33 8.93
C LEU A 5 -13.27 -16.35 8.77
N HIS A 6 -13.09 -15.12 9.24
CA HIS A 6 -13.95 -14.01 8.87
C HIS A 6 -13.47 -13.51 7.51
N PRO A 7 -14.39 -13.16 6.59
CA PRO A 7 -13.99 -12.54 5.33
C PRO A 7 -13.17 -11.28 5.62
N ALA A 8 -12.12 -11.04 4.84
CA ALA A 8 -11.34 -9.82 4.97
C ALA A 8 -12.25 -8.60 4.74
N PRO A 9 -12.08 -7.50 5.49
CA PRO A 9 -12.75 -6.24 5.20
C PRO A 9 -12.46 -5.79 3.75
N PRO A 10 -13.37 -5.04 3.11
CA PRO A 10 -13.12 -4.44 1.81
C PRO A 10 -11.83 -3.60 1.80
N GLY A 11 -11.08 -3.61 0.70
CA GLY A 11 -9.83 -2.86 0.58
C GLY A 11 -9.98 -1.35 0.83
N ALA A 12 -11.11 -0.76 0.42
CA ALA A 12 -11.43 0.64 0.72
C ALA A 12 -11.59 0.92 2.23
N GLN A 13 -12.18 -0.02 2.97
CA GLN A 13 -12.30 0.10 4.42
C GLN A 13 -10.91 0.01 5.07
N ILE A 14 -10.08 -0.93 4.63
CA ILE A 14 -8.69 -1.05 5.10
C ILE A 14 -7.93 0.24 4.83
N TYR A 15 -8.00 0.79 3.62
CA TYR A 15 -7.35 2.05 3.23
C TYR A 15 -7.69 3.21 4.19
N SER A 16 -8.97 3.32 4.55
CA SER A 16 -9.45 4.36 5.45
C SER A 16 -9.03 4.10 6.90
N GLU A 17 -9.27 2.90 7.43
CA GLU A 17 -9.02 2.56 8.84
C GLU A 17 -7.54 2.53 9.19
N TRP A 18 -6.69 2.13 8.23
CA TRP A 18 -5.24 2.17 8.37
C TRP A 18 -4.62 3.54 8.08
N GLY A 19 -5.44 4.54 7.76
CA GLY A 19 -4.97 5.91 7.59
C GLY A 19 -4.08 6.12 6.36
N CYS A 20 -4.15 5.26 5.35
CA CYS A 20 -3.36 5.37 4.12
C CYS A 20 -3.57 6.73 3.43
N GLY A 21 -4.82 7.22 3.47
CA GLY A 21 -5.19 8.53 2.93
C GLY A 21 -4.52 9.72 3.59
N THR A 22 -3.92 9.57 4.77
CA THR A 22 -3.16 10.65 5.45
C THR A 22 -1.96 11.10 4.61
N CYS A 23 -1.27 10.15 3.97
CA CYS A 23 -0.11 10.43 3.14
C CYS A 23 -0.45 10.40 1.64
N HIS A 24 -1.36 9.52 1.24
CA HIS A 24 -1.68 9.28 -0.17
C HIS A 24 -2.95 9.98 -0.66
N GLY A 25 -3.61 10.76 0.21
CA GLY A 25 -4.85 11.48 -0.08
C GLY A 25 -6.08 10.59 0.02
N VAL A 26 -7.19 11.11 0.57
CA VAL A 26 -8.45 10.33 0.71
C VAL A 26 -8.98 9.81 -0.63
N ASP A 27 -8.64 10.50 -1.72
CA ASP A 27 -9.00 10.21 -3.10
C ASP A 27 -7.82 9.65 -3.92
N GLN A 28 -6.74 9.21 -3.25
CA GLN A 28 -5.57 8.61 -3.87
C GLN A 28 -4.80 9.55 -4.82
N ARG A 29 -4.99 10.87 -4.71
CA ARG A 29 -4.29 11.89 -5.51
C ARG A 29 -2.92 12.28 -4.98
N GLY A 30 -2.49 11.67 -3.88
CA GLY A 30 -1.25 12.01 -3.20
C GLY A 30 -1.39 13.29 -2.38
N THR A 31 -0.38 13.55 -1.58
CA THR A 31 -0.25 14.77 -0.79
C THR A 31 1.20 15.26 -0.82
N ALA A 32 1.53 16.25 0.00
CA ALA A 32 2.93 16.64 0.20
C ALA A 32 3.79 15.53 0.85
N THR A 33 3.18 14.54 1.49
CA THR A 33 3.88 13.49 2.26
C THR A 33 3.86 12.12 1.60
N GLY A 34 3.15 11.95 0.48
CA GLY A 34 3.13 10.69 -0.26
C GLY A 34 2.63 10.84 -1.71
N PRO A 35 3.10 10.00 -2.63
CA PRO A 35 2.70 10.07 -4.04
C PRO A 35 1.23 9.68 -4.26
N PRO A 36 0.66 10.05 -5.42
CA PRO A 36 -0.62 9.50 -5.86
C PRO A 36 -0.56 7.97 -5.97
N LEU A 37 -1.70 7.34 -5.77
CA LEU A 37 -1.92 5.89 -5.90
C LEU A 37 -2.91 5.55 -7.02
N GLN A 38 -3.14 6.47 -7.95
CA GLN A 38 -3.86 6.18 -9.19
C GLN A 38 -2.95 5.50 -10.20
N ASP A 39 -3.56 4.74 -11.12
CA ASP A 39 -2.90 4.07 -12.23
C ASP A 39 -1.80 3.09 -11.79
N LEU A 40 -1.89 2.53 -10.57
CA LEU A 40 -0.84 1.64 -10.05
C LEU A 40 -0.65 0.40 -10.91
N ALA A 41 -1.70 -0.06 -11.61
CA ALA A 41 -1.65 -1.19 -12.52
C ALA A 41 -0.65 -1.00 -13.67
N GLN A 42 -0.21 0.23 -13.96
CA GLN A 42 0.85 0.50 -14.95
C GLN A 42 2.25 0.11 -14.46
N HIS A 43 2.44 0.05 -13.14
CA HIS A 43 3.76 -0.14 -12.51
C HIS A 43 3.83 -1.35 -11.58
N TRP A 44 2.69 -1.96 -11.28
CA TRP A 44 2.58 -3.00 -10.26
C TRP A 44 1.73 -4.16 -10.73
N GLN A 45 2.23 -5.37 -10.53
CA GLN A 45 1.39 -6.56 -10.46
C GLN A 45 0.88 -6.75 -9.01
N ARG A 46 -0.27 -7.41 -8.89
CA ARG A 46 -0.91 -7.70 -7.59
C ARG A 46 0.07 -8.24 -6.55
N LYS A 47 0.83 -9.28 -6.90
CA LYS A 47 1.77 -9.93 -5.97
C LYS A 47 2.94 -9.02 -5.57
N GLU A 48 3.44 -8.22 -6.50
CA GLU A 48 4.54 -7.28 -6.24
C GLU A 48 4.08 -6.15 -5.31
N LEU A 49 2.86 -5.64 -5.51
CA LEU A 49 2.28 -4.63 -4.63
C LEU A 49 2.04 -5.18 -3.22
N GLN A 50 1.53 -6.41 -3.09
CA GLN A 50 1.39 -7.08 -1.79
C GLN A 50 2.73 -7.19 -1.06
N GLN A 51 3.78 -7.61 -1.76
CA GLN A 51 5.14 -7.70 -1.21
C GLN A 51 5.67 -6.32 -0.80
N TYR A 52 5.40 -5.28 -1.59
CA TYR A 52 5.78 -3.92 -1.25
C TYR A 52 5.06 -3.40 -0.01
N LEU A 53 3.75 -3.64 0.13
CA LEU A 53 2.98 -3.26 1.31
C LEU A 53 3.51 -3.93 2.58
N GLN A 54 3.95 -5.19 2.48
CA GLN A 54 4.52 -5.95 3.60
C GLN A 54 5.96 -5.54 3.93
N HIS A 55 6.77 -5.28 2.91
CA HIS A 55 8.22 -5.06 3.07
C HIS A 55 8.71 -3.85 2.26
N PRO A 56 8.20 -2.63 2.51
CA PRO A 56 8.47 -1.46 1.68
C PRO A 56 9.95 -1.07 1.68
N ALA A 57 10.65 -1.25 2.81
CA ALA A 57 12.07 -0.97 2.91
C ALA A 57 12.92 -1.92 2.04
N THR A 58 12.62 -3.22 2.07
CA THR A 58 13.34 -4.24 1.30
C THR A 58 13.16 -4.02 -0.18
N ILE A 59 11.91 -3.87 -0.65
CA ILE A 59 11.63 -3.69 -2.07
C ILE A 59 12.21 -2.35 -2.56
N ARG A 60 12.09 -1.26 -1.78
CA ARG A 60 12.69 0.04 -2.12
C ARG A 60 14.22 -0.05 -2.27
N ALA A 61 14.91 -0.86 -1.45
CA ALA A 61 16.36 -0.99 -1.56
C ALA A 61 16.82 -1.56 -2.92
N HIS A 62 15.92 -2.23 -3.66
CA HIS A 62 16.21 -2.88 -4.94
C HIS A 62 15.48 -2.27 -6.15
N ASP A 63 14.70 -1.20 -5.96
CA ASP A 63 13.93 -0.54 -7.05
C ASP A 63 14.32 0.94 -7.16
N THR A 64 14.99 1.30 -8.26
CA THR A 64 15.46 2.66 -8.54
C THR A 64 14.33 3.69 -8.59
N ARG A 65 13.15 3.33 -9.10
CA ARG A 65 11.97 4.22 -9.15
C ARG A 65 11.48 4.51 -7.73
N LEU A 66 11.43 3.51 -6.85
CA LEU A 66 11.05 3.69 -5.45
C LEU A 66 12.08 4.49 -4.66
N GLN A 67 13.37 4.34 -4.96
CA GLN A 67 14.43 5.17 -4.37
C GLN A 67 14.28 6.63 -4.75
N ALA A 68 14.05 6.93 -6.04
CA ALA A 68 13.82 8.29 -6.52
C ALA A 68 12.56 8.91 -5.89
N LEU A 69 11.48 8.14 -5.77
CA LEU A 69 10.28 8.59 -5.07
C LEU A 69 10.57 8.87 -3.59
N ALA A 70 11.22 7.96 -2.88
CA ALA A 70 11.55 8.16 -1.47
C ALA A 70 12.42 9.40 -1.24
N GLN A 71 13.34 9.71 -2.15
CA GLN A 71 14.14 10.95 -2.10
C GLN A 71 13.27 12.21 -2.19
N ARG A 72 12.22 12.19 -3.02
CA ARG A 72 11.28 13.31 -3.17
C ARG A 72 10.43 13.58 -1.92
N TYR A 73 10.12 12.54 -1.14
CA TYR A 73 9.25 12.63 0.04
C TYR A 73 10.00 12.59 1.38
N GLN A 74 11.33 12.77 1.39
CA GLN A 74 12.09 12.79 2.65
C GLN A 74 11.60 13.93 3.58
N PRO A 75 11.57 13.71 4.91
CA PRO A 75 12.02 12.51 5.64
C PRO A 75 10.93 11.45 5.87
N ILE A 76 9.80 11.52 5.15
CA ILE A 76 8.66 10.62 5.35
C ILE A 76 9.01 9.19 4.91
N ILE A 77 8.68 8.22 5.77
CA ILE A 77 8.91 6.80 5.53
C ILE A 77 7.55 6.14 5.35
N MET A 78 7.36 5.42 4.23
CA MET A 78 6.21 4.53 4.08
C MET A 78 6.34 3.37 5.08
N PRO A 79 5.40 3.23 6.03
CA PRO A 79 5.43 2.15 7.01
C PRO A 79 5.11 0.82 6.34
N ALA A 80 5.65 -0.25 6.91
CA ALA A 80 5.26 -1.60 6.54
C ALA A 80 3.87 -1.91 7.12
N ALA A 81 3.02 -2.55 6.35
CA ALA A 81 1.69 -2.97 6.77
C ALA A 81 1.76 -4.28 7.58
N GLU A 82 2.62 -4.31 8.60
CA GLU A 82 2.98 -5.51 9.37
C GLU A 82 1.82 -6.09 10.18
N ASP A 83 0.91 -5.23 10.67
CA ASP A 83 -0.25 -5.68 11.43
C ASP A 83 -1.45 -6.09 10.56
N LEU A 84 -1.35 -5.99 9.22
CA LEU A 84 -2.36 -6.50 8.30
C LEU A 84 -2.17 -7.99 8.01
N ARG A 85 -3.26 -8.76 8.11
CA ARG A 85 -3.28 -10.17 7.73
C ARG A 85 -3.09 -10.33 6.20
N PRO A 86 -2.59 -11.49 5.72
CA PRO A 86 -2.40 -11.73 4.29
C PRO A 86 -3.65 -11.50 3.43
N GLU A 87 -4.84 -11.83 3.95
CA GLU A 87 -6.11 -11.61 3.24
C GLU A 87 -6.47 -10.12 3.17
N GLN A 88 -6.10 -9.34 4.19
CA GLN A 88 -6.29 -7.88 4.21
C GLN A 88 -5.32 -7.18 3.25
N ILE A 89 -4.05 -7.61 3.23
CA ILE A 89 -3.06 -7.15 2.25
C ILE A 89 -3.55 -7.45 0.83
N SER A 90 -4.13 -8.63 0.61
CA SER A 90 -4.68 -9.00 -0.69
C SER A 90 -5.85 -8.11 -1.10
N ALA A 91 -6.81 -7.88 -0.21
CA ALA A 91 -7.97 -7.02 -0.46
C ALA A 91 -7.57 -5.55 -0.68
N LEU A 92 -6.58 -5.06 0.06
CA LEU A 92 -6.03 -3.71 -0.10
C LEU A 92 -5.33 -3.56 -1.45
N ALA A 93 -4.47 -4.50 -1.82
CA ALA A 93 -3.79 -4.48 -3.11
C ALA A 93 -4.79 -4.53 -4.28
N ASP A 94 -5.86 -5.32 -4.17
CA ASP A 94 -6.91 -5.38 -5.19
C ASP A 94 -7.64 -4.05 -5.34
N TYR A 95 -7.96 -3.39 -4.24
CA TYR A 95 -8.59 -2.07 -4.25
C TYR A 95 -7.69 -1.02 -4.89
N LEU A 96 -6.40 -1.01 -4.54
CA LEU A 96 -5.41 -0.07 -5.06
C LEU A 96 -5.11 -0.25 -6.56
N LEU A 97 -5.39 -1.42 -7.13
CA LEU A 97 -5.16 -1.70 -8.56
C LEU A 97 -6.40 -1.47 -9.44
N GLN A 98 -7.54 -1.11 -8.83
CA GLN A 98 -8.79 -0.83 -9.56
C GLN A 98 -8.89 0.62 -10.06
N HIS A 99 -7.95 1.48 -9.66
CA HIS A 99 -7.93 2.92 -9.89
C HIS A 99 -6.56 3.35 -10.44
#